data_AF-A0A9D4M063-F1
#
_entry.id   AF-A0A9D4M063-F1
#
_cell.length_a   1.000
_cell.length_b   1.000
_cell.length_c   1.000
_cell.angle_alpha   90.00
_cell.angle_beta   90.00
_cell.angle_gamma   90.00
#
_symmetry.space_group_name_H-M   'P 1'
#
loop_
_entity.id
_entity.type
_entity.pdbx_description
1 polymer ?
#
loop_
_entity_poly.entity_id
_entity_poly.type
_entity_poly.pdbx_seq_one_letter_code
_entity_poly.pdbx_strand_id
1 'polypeptide(L)'
;MYNRGGESSSSTAMHNRGGESSSSTAMQKRGGESSSSTAMHKRGGESSSSTAMLNRGGESSSSTAMHNRGGESSSSTAMHKRGGESYSREKVETKGLFILSYISLD
;
A
#
# COMPACT_ATOMS: atom_id res chain seq x y z
N MET A 1 4.24 -1.61 -20.33
CA MET A 1 5.14 -0.46 -20.13
C MET A 1 6.01 -0.68 -18.92
N TYR A 2 7.31 -0.39 -19.03
CA TYR A 2 8.31 -0.52 -17.97
C TYR A 2 8.93 0.85 -17.74
N ASN A 3 8.93 1.34 -16.50
CA ASN A 3 9.59 2.59 -16.15
C ASN A 3 10.71 2.34 -15.11
N ARG A 4 11.89 2.93 -15.35
CA ARG A 4 13.05 2.90 -14.45
C ARG A 4 13.50 4.33 -14.18
N GLY A 5 13.02 4.92 -13.09
CA GLY A 5 13.39 6.26 -12.63
C GLY A 5 12.75 7.39 -13.45
N GLY A 6 12.32 8.44 -12.74
CA GLY A 6 11.59 9.59 -13.30
C GLY A 6 10.08 9.51 -13.11
N GLU A 7 9.39 10.60 -13.46
CA GLU A 7 7.93 10.68 -13.39
C GLU A 7 7.26 9.89 -14.53
N SER A 8 6.13 9.26 -14.25
CA SER A 8 5.32 8.61 -15.29
C SER A 8 3.83 8.56 -14.99
N SER A 9 3.03 8.81 -16.02
CA SER A 9 1.58 8.67 -16.01
C SER A 9 1.11 7.72 -17.11
N SER A 10 0.23 6.79 -16.78
CA SER A 10 -0.35 5.83 -17.74
C SER A 10 -1.64 5.24 -17.19
N SER A 11 -2.56 4.76 -18.05
CA SER A 11 -3.75 4.05 -17.55
C SER A 11 -3.36 2.76 -16.82
N THR A 12 -2.39 2.01 -17.35
CA THR A 12 -1.89 0.76 -16.75
C THR A 12 -0.37 0.72 -16.74
N ALA A 13 0.21 0.48 -15.56
CA ALA A 13 1.64 0.30 -15.37
C ALA A 13 1.96 -1.14 -14.91
N MET A 14 2.79 -1.85 -15.68
CA MET A 14 3.15 -3.24 -15.34
C MET A 14 4.28 -3.29 -14.31
N HIS A 15 5.35 -2.53 -14.55
CA HIS A 15 6.52 -2.50 -13.67
C HIS A 15 7.13 -1.10 -13.62
N ASN A 16 7.12 -0.48 -12.44
CA ASN A 16 7.94 0.70 -12.20
C ASN A 16 8.94 0.45 -11.07
N ARG A 17 10.14 1.00 -11.23
CA ARG A 17 11.21 0.94 -10.24
C ARG A 17 11.74 2.35 -9.99
N GLY A 18 11.55 2.86 -8.78
CA GLY A 18 11.99 4.21 -8.39
C GLY A 18 11.29 5.33 -9.16
N GLY A 19 11.36 6.55 -8.62
CA GLY A 19 10.67 7.71 -9.16
C GLY A 19 9.18 7.74 -8.83
N GLU A 20 8.52 8.83 -9.21
CA GLU A 20 7.10 9.04 -8.98
C GLU A 20 6.28 8.43 -10.11
N SER A 21 5.13 7.83 -9.78
CA SER A 21 4.27 7.29 -10.84
C SER A 21 2.80 7.23 -10.49
N SER A 22 1.97 7.62 -11.46
CA SER A 22 0.51 7.59 -11.39
C SER A 22 -0.07 6.64 -12.44
N SER A 23 -1.05 5.84 -12.03
CA SER A 23 -1.79 4.98 -12.96
C SER A 23 -3.11 4.49 -12.38
N SER A 24 -4.16 4.29 -13.18
CA SER A 24 -5.38 3.64 -12.69
C SER A 24 -5.10 2.26 -12.10
N THR A 25 -4.26 1.47 -12.80
CA THR A 25 -3.86 0.13 -12.37
C THR A 25 -2.34 -0.01 -12.37
N ALA A 26 -1.78 -0.38 -11.22
CA ALA A 26 -0.37 -0.70 -11.04
C ALA A 26 -0.17 -2.15 -10.61
N MET A 27 0.56 -2.94 -11.41
CA MET A 27 0.79 -4.34 -11.08
C MET A 27 2.02 -4.55 -10.18
N GLN A 28 3.16 -3.94 -10.50
CA GLN A 28 4.36 -4.04 -9.69
C GLN A 28 5.04 -2.68 -9.56
N LYS A 29 5.27 -2.24 -8.32
CA LYS A 29 6.14 -1.10 -8.02
C LYS A 29 7.21 -1.48 -7.01
N ARG A 30 8.41 -0.91 -7.16
CA ARG A 30 9.53 -1.12 -6.25
C ARG A 30 10.22 0.21 -5.95
N GLY A 31 10.05 0.74 -4.74
CA GLY A 31 10.60 2.03 -4.32
C GLY A 31 10.02 3.23 -5.08
N GLY A 32 10.26 4.43 -4.54
CA GLY A 32 9.67 5.68 -5.04
C GLY A 32 8.23 5.88 -4.61
N GLU A 33 7.64 7.00 -4.99
CA GLU A 33 6.25 7.34 -4.69
C GLU A 33 5.31 6.84 -5.78
N SER A 34 4.12 6.40 -5.40
CA SER A 34 3.15 5.96 -6.40
C SER A 34 1.70 6.12 -5.99
N SER A 35 0.88 6.59 -6.93
CA SER A 35 -0.57 6.66 -6.77
C SER A 35 -1.28 5.76 -7.79
N SER A 36 -2.29 5.03 -7.34
CA SER A 36 -3.12 4.22 -8.23
C SER A 36 -4.46 3.83 -7.64
N SER A 37 -5.54 3.76 -8.42
CA SER A 37 -6.81 3.20 -7.90
C SER A 37 -6.62 1.77 -7.41
N THR A 38 -5.94 0.93 -8.19
CA THR A 38 -5.63 -0.46 -7.83
C THR A 38 -4.13 -0.74 -7.88
N ALA A 39 -3.60 -1.27 -6.78
CA ALA A 39 -2.22 -1.71 -6.63
C ALA A 39 -2.15 -3.21 -6.31
N MET A 40 -1.52 -4.01 -7.18
CA MET A 40 -1.38 -5.45 -6.93
C MET A 40 -0.18 -5.78 -6.03
N HIS A 41 1.02 -5.29 -6.38
CA HIS A 41 2.24 -5.54 -5.60
C HIS A 41 3.08 -4.27 -5.44
N LYS A 42 3.37 -3.90 -4.19
CA LYS A 42 4.30 -2.82 -3.83
C LYS A 42 5.41 -3.35 -2.94
N ARG A 43 6.64 -2.88 -3.17
CA ARG A 43 7.82 -3.21 -2.36
C ARG A 43 8.63 -1.96 -2.06
N GLY A 44 8.54 -1.47 -0.82
CA GLY A 44 9.22 -0.24 -0.37
C GLY A 44 8.75 1.02 -1.09
N GLY A 45 9.12 2.18 -0.52
CA GLY A 45 8.64 3.50 -0.97
C GLY A 45 7.26 3.84 -0.41
N GLU A 46 6.73 4.99 -0.83
CA GLU A 46 5.42 5.48 -0.41
C GLU A 46 4.36 5.19 -1.47
N SER A 47 3.16 4.86 -1.01
CA SER A 47 2.07 4.55 -1.95
C SER A 47 0.69 4.89 -1.44
N SER A 48 -0.14 5.36 -2.36
CA SER A 48 -1.56 5.63 -2.14
C SER A 48 -2.42 4.85 -3.14
N SER A 49 -3.45 4.17 -2.66
CA SER A 49 -4.40 3.46 -3.52
C SER A 49 -5.77 3.25 -2.92
N SER A 50 -6.82 3.11 -3.73
CA SER A 50 -8.12 2.69 -3.18
C SER A 50 -8.05 1.23 -2.70
N THR A 51 -7.42 0.37 -3.50
CA THR A 51 -7.25 -1.06 -3.20
C THR A 51 -5.79 -1.46 -3.34
N ALA A 52 -5.22 -1.96 -2.24
CA ALA A 52 -3.89 -2.56 -2.20
C ALA A 52 -3.99 -4.06 -1.86
N MET A 53 -3.48 -4.92 -2.76
CA MET A 53 -3.49 -6.35 -2.50
C MET A 53 -2.28 -6.82 -1.69
N LEU A 54 -1.07 -6.47 -2.10
CA LEU A 54 0.16 -6.91 -1.45
C LEU A 54 1.15 -5.75 -1.30
N ASN A 55 1.35 -5.32 -0.07
CA ASN A 55 2.38 -4.34 0.30
C ASN A 55 3.47 -5.03 1.12
N ARG A 56 4.73 -4.66 0.87
CA ARG A 56 5.88 -5.20 1.61
C ARG A 56 6.91 -4.10 1.86
N GLY A 57 6.97 -3.62 3.10
CA GLY A 57 7.86 -2.53 3.50
C GLY A 57 7.49 -1.19 2.84
N GLY A 58 7.97 -0.10 3.45
CA GLY A 58 7.59 1.26 3.06
C GLY A 58 6.26 1.69 3.69
N GLU A 59 5.76 2.83 3.24
CA GLU A 59 4.53 3.44 3.75
C GLU A 59 3.41 3.25 2.73
N SER A 60 2.22 2.87 3.21
CA SER A 60 1.08 2.64 2.33
C SER A 60 -0.22 3.11 2.92
N SER A 61 -0.99 3.86 2.13
CA SER A 61 -2.34 4.29 2.45
C SER A 61 -3.34 3.68 1.47
N SER A 62 -4.38 3.03 1.99
CA SER A 62 -5.45 2.51 1.14
C SER A 62 -6.79 2.31 1.82
N SER A 63 -7.91 2.46 1.11
CA SER A 63 -9.22 2.12 1.69
C SER A 63 -9.30 0.64 2.07
N THR A 64 -8.83 -0.25 1.18
CA THR A 64 -8.78 -1.70 1.43
C THR A 64 -7.37 -2.24 1.25
N ALA A 65 -6.86 -2.89 2.28
CA ALA A 65 -5.57 -3.59 2.26
C ALA A 65 -5.75 -5.09 2.55
N MET A 66 -5.44 -5.94 1.57
CA MET A 66 -5.58 -7.39 1.75
C MET A 66 -4.39 -8.00 2.50
N HIS A 67 -3.16 -7.66 2.12
CA HIS A 67 -1.95 -8.20 2.74
C HIS A 67 -0.88 -7.13 2.87
N ASN A 68 -0.40 -6.90 4.09
CA ASN A 68 0.80 -6.11 4.33
C ASN A 68 1.84 -6.91 5.13
N ARG A 69 3.12 -6.72 4.79
CA ARG A 69 4.25 -7.32 5.49
C ARG A 69 5.36 -6.29 5.71
N GLY A 70 5.52 -5.83 6.95
CA GLY A 70 6.52 -4.84 7.32
C GLY A 70 6.23 -3.45 6.75
N GLY A 71 6.83 -2.42 7.35
CA GLY A 71 6.54 -1.02 7.02
C GLY A 71 5.25 -0.51 7.68
N GLU A 72 4.91 0.73 7.42
CA GLU A 72 3.75 1.41 7.98
C GLU A 72 2.58 1.35 7.01
N SER A 73 1.37 1.21 7.56
CA SER A 73 0.18 1.21 6.71
C SER A 73 -1.06 1.77 7.37
N SER A 74 -1.83 2.53 6.61
CA SER A 74 -3.13 3.03 7.02
C SER A 74 -4.20 2.50 6.08
N SER A 75 -5.26 1.91 6.64
CA SER A 75 -6.39 1.45 5.83
C SER A 75 -7.70 1.33 6.56
N SER A 76 -8.82 1.69 5.92
CA SER A 76 -10.15 1.50 6.52
C SER A 76 -10.42 0.04 6.87
N THR A 77 -10.07 -0.87 5.95
CA THR A 77 -10.22 -2.32 6.13
C THR A 77 -8.90 -3.02 5.86
N ALA A 78 -8.43 -3.81 6.83
CA ALA A 78 -7.24 -4.63 6.71
C ALA A 78 -7.56 -6.11 6.98
N MET A 79 -7.17 -6.99 6.05
CA MET A 79 -7.43 -8.44 6.18
C MET A 79 -6.28 -9.21 6.80
N HIS A 80 -5.04 -8.98 6.36
CA HIS A 80 -3.86 -9.68 6.90
C HIS A 80 -2.65 -8.75 7.03
N LYS A 81 -2.05 -8.72 8.23
CA LYS A 81 -0.82 -7.97 8.53
C LYS A 81 0.21 -8.88 9.19
N ARG A 82 1.49 -8.68 8.88
CA ARG A 82 2.62 -9.34 9.55
C ARG A 82 3.81 -8.38 9.69
N GLY A 83 4.07 -7.92 10.91
CA GLY A 83 5.14 -6.97 11.24
C GLY A 83 4.92 -5.56 10.68
N GLY A 84 5.51 -4.55 11.34
CA GLY A 84 5.37 -3.12 10.97
C GLY A 84 4.04 -2.50 11.40
N GLU A 85 3.98 -1.18 11.56
CA GLU A 85 2.81 -0.50 12.13
C GLU A 85 1.60 -0.47 11.18
N SER A 86 0.40 -0.45 11.76
CA SER A 86 -0.86 -0.51 11.02
C SER A 86 -1.99 0.23 11.74
N TYR A 87 -2.66 1.11 11.02
CA TYR A 87 -3.83 1.84 11.50
C TYR A 87 -5.05 1.36 10.69
N SER A 88 -6.07 0.81 11.34
CA SER A 88 -7.29 0.39 10.65
C SER A 88 -8.56 0.61 11.44
N ARG A 89 -9.63 1.03 10.75
CA ARG A 89 -10.95 1.28 11.34
C ARG A 89 -11.74 -0.01 11.57
N GLU A 90 -11.61 -0.99 10.68
CA GLU A 90 -12.18 -2.33 10.83
C GLU A 90 -11.08 -3.39 10.88
N LYS A 91 -11.16 -4.28 11.88
CA LYS A 91 -10.14 -5.30 12.17
C LYS A 91 -10.63 -6.67 11.72
N VAL A 92 -9.91 -7.28 10.76
CA VAL A 92 -9.99 -8.72 10.45
C VAL A 92 -8.62 -9.35 10.74
N GLU A 93 -8.61 -10.55 11.31
CA GLU A 93 -7.69 -10.94 12.38
C GLU A 93 -6.18 -10.98 12.05
N THR A 94 -5.40 -10.50 13.04
CA THR A 94 -3.97 -10.15 12.96
C THR A 94 -3.12 -11.15 13.78
N LYS A 95 -2.41 -12.07 13.12
CA LYS A 95 -1.33 -12.84 13.76
C LYS A 95 -0.03 -12.04 13.70
N GLY A 96 0.30 -11.34 14.79
CA GLY A 96 1.67 -10.88 15.05
C GLY A 96 1.91 -9.38 15.23
N LEU A 97 0.89 -8.55 15.53
CA LEU A 97 1.15 -7.20 16.04
C LEU A 97 -0.02 -6.65 16.86
N PHE A 98 0.27 -6.22 18.08
CA PHE A 98 -0.66 -5.53 18.96
C PHE A 98 -0.57 -4.03 18.64
N ILE A 99 -1.63 -3.46 18.07
CA ILE A 99 -1.74 -2.00 17.92
C ILE A 99 -2.98 -1.58 18.69
N LEU A 100 -2.73 -0.80 19.74
CA LEU A 100 -3.75 -0.08 20.50
C LEU A 100 -4.27 1.03 19.58
N SER A 101 -5.54 0.95 19.16
CA SER A 101 -6.22 2.09 18.56
C SER A 101 -7.40 2.46 19.43
N TYR A 102 -7.27 3.62 20.07
CA TYR A 102 -8.36 4.40 20.63
C TYR A 102 -9.25 4.88 19.49
N ILE A 103 -10.53 4.56 19.54
CA ILE A 103 -11.56 5.34 18.84
C ILE A 103 -12.29 6.09 19.95
N SER A 104 -11.98 7.37 20.11
CA SER A 104 -12.85 8.29 20.82
C SER A 104 -14.18 8.34 20.08
N LEU A 105 -15.28 8.04 20.78
CA LEU A 105 -16.60 8.49 20.39
C LEU A 105 -16.74 9.93 20.87
N ASP A 106 -16.77 10.87 19.93
CA ASP A 106 -17.50 12.14 20.09
C ASP A 106 -18.30 12.37 18.80
#